data_AF-A0A8J8DFR8-F1
#
_entry.id   AF-A0A8J8DFR8-F1
#
_cell.length_a   1.000
_cell.length_b   1.000
_cell.length_c   1.000
_cell.angle_alpha   90.00
_cell.angle_beta   90.00
_cell.angle_gamma   90.00
#
_symmetry.space_group_name_H-M   'P 1'
#
loop_
_entity.id
_entity.type
_entity.pdbx_description
1 polymer ?
#
loop_
_entity_poly.entity_id
_entity_poly.type
_entity_poly.pdbx_seq_one_letter_code
_entity_poly.pdbx_strand_id
1 'polypeptide(L)'
;MKPLFGKKRGAVGIGTLIVFIAMVLVAAVAAAVLINTSGYLQQRAEATGRQTTKEVASGLKIDSVIGYVDGTTKNISMIAIQVSPNAGSEPIDLSQAKLIINNGTKLAVLKYGGTLVSIDDTTGLNGKIFDSTQDPWSTIGASNFGIIVVQDEDGSLSGSSPTLNAGDIVILAVKADAVFGNSANGGGKGIGTRTEITIEVRPEFGAPGYAKVITPPSYGTDTIIELK
;
A
#
# COMPACT_ATOMS: atom_id res chain seq x y z
N MET A 1 -17.46 -97.96 -3.95
CA MET A 1 -17.09 -96.56 -4.27
C MET A 1 -17.53 -95.66 -3.11
N LYS A 2 -16.58 -95.02 -2.40
CA LYS A 2 -16.85 -94.03 -1.34
C LYS A 2 -16.24 -92.70 -1.81
N PRO A 3 -16.97 -91.57 -1.82
CA PRO A 3 -16.40 -90.31 -2.26
C PRO A 3 -15.55 -89.71 -1.13
N LEU A 4 -14.25 -89.53 -1.41
CA LEU A 4 -13.31 -88.78 -0.60
C LEU A 4 -13.51 -87.27 -0.88
N PHE A 5 -14.54 -86.66 -0.31
CA PHE A 5 -14.65 -85.20 -0.25
C PHE A 5 -13.87 -84.71 0.98
N GLY A 6 -12.59 -84.38 0.76
CA GLY A 6 -11.79 -83.63 1.73
C GLY A 6 -12.47 -82.30 2.07
N LYS A 7 -12.65 -82.02 3.37
CA LYS A 7 -13.28 -80.80 3.88
C LYS A 7 -12.55 -79.56 3.33
N LYS A 8 -13.16 -78.86 2.35
CA LYS A 8 -12.68 -77.59 1.75
C LYS A 8 -12.77 -76.38 2.71
N ARG A 9 -12.39 -76.52 3.98
CA ARG A 9 -12.45 -75.43 4.97
C ARG A 9 -11.24 -74.47 4.90
N GLY A 10 -10.08 -74.93 4.44
CA GLY A 10 -8.88 -74.08 4.28
C GLY A 10 -8.97 -73.04 3.15
N ALA A 11 -9.78 -73.31 2.11
CA ALA A 11 -9.93 -72.40 0.97
C ALA A 11 -10.69 -71.10 1.31
N VAL A 12 -11.60 -71.14 2.30
CA VAL A 12 -12.34 -69.96 2.76
C VAL A 12 -11.42 -68.96 3.47
N GLY A 13 -10.41 -69.44 4.21
CA GLY A 13 -9.44 -68.60 4.91
C GLY A 13 -8.51 -67.80 3.99
N ILE A 14 -8.20 -68.35 2.81
CA ILE A 14 -7.41 -67.64 1.78
C ILE A 14 -8.23 -66.47 1.23
N GLY A 15 -9.54 -66.66 1.00
CA GLY A 15 -10.44 -65.58 0.59
C GLY A 15 -10.52 -64.44 1.60
N THR A 16 -10.58 -64.76 2.90
CA THR A 16 -10.59 -63.73 3.96
C THR A 16 -9.27 -62.96 4.04
N LEU A 17 -8.12 -63.61 3.81
CA LEU A 17 -6.81 -62.93 3.80
C LEU A 17 -6.68 -61.98 2.60
N ILE A 18 -7.17 -62.37 1.42
CA ILE A 18 -7.15 -61.51 0.23
C ILE A 18 -7.98 -60.24 0.46
N VAL A 19 -9.19 -60.38 1.00
CA VAL A 19 -10.07 -59.23 1.31
C VAL A 19 -9.44 -58.34 2.38
N PHE A 20 -8.81 -58.94 3.39
CA PHE A 20 -8.12 -58.19 4.44
C PHE A 20 -7.01 -57.31 3.87
N ILE A 21 -6.14 -57.86 3.03
CA ILE A 21 -5.06 -57.10 2.38
C ILE A 21 -5.65 -56.00 1.48
N ALA A 22 -6.67 -56.32 0.69
CA ALA A 22 -7.32 -55.33 -0.18
C ALA A 22 -7.93 -54.16 0.62
N MET A 23 -8.61 -54.45 1.72
CA MET A 23 -9.20 -53.42 2.60
C MET A 23 -8.14 -52.52 3.22
N VAL A 24 -7.02 -53.09 3.67
CA VAL A 24 -5.90 -52.33 4.25
C VAL A 24 -5.27 -51.40 3.20
N LEU A 25 -5.11 -51.85 1.95
CA LEU A 25 -4.57 -51.02 0.87
C LEU A 25 -5.51 -49.86 0.50
N VAL A 26 -6.82 -50.13 0.40
CA VAL A 26 -7.82 -49.08 0.14
C VAL A 26 -7.84 -48.06 1.28
N ALA A 27 -7.80 -48.53 2.53
CA ALA A 27 -7.73 -47.66 3.70
C ALA A 27 -6.45 -46.80 3.70
N ALA A 28 -5.29 -47.36 3.32
CA ALA A 28 -4.04 -46.62 3.24
C ALA A 28 -4.08 -45.50 2.19
N VAL A 29 -4.63 -45.76 0.99
CA VAL A 29 -4.80 -44.74 -0.05
C VAL A 29 -5.80 -43.67 0.39
N ALA A 30 -6.93 -44.07 0.98
CA ALA A 30 -7.92 -43.13 1.49
C ALA A 30 -7.34 -42.21 2.58
N ALA A 31 -6.56 -42.78 3.52
CA ALA A 31 -5.88 -42.03 4.57
C ALA A 31 -4.84 -41.06 3.98
N ALA A 32 -4.04 -41.51 3.00
CA ALA A 32 -3.05 -40.65 2.34
C ALA A 32 -3.70 -39.45 1.66
N VAL A 33 -4.82 -39.66 0.94
CA VAL A 33 -5.59 -38.57 0.32
C VAL A 33 -6.14 -37.63 1.38
N LEU A 34 -6.71 -38.15 2.47
CA LEU A 34 -7.28 -37.33 3.55
C LEU A 34 -6.23 -36.49 4.27
N ILE A 35 -5.04 -37.03 4.51
CA ILE A 35 -3.92 -36.29 5.10
C ILE A 35 -3.44 -35.20 4.16
N ASN A 36 -3.28 -35.51 2.86
CA ASN A 36 -2.80 -34.56 1.89
C ASN A 36 -3.77 -33.37 1.70
N THR A 37 -5.07 -33.66 1.61
CA THR A 37 -6.09 -32.60 1.53
C THR A 37 -6.16 -31.78 2.81
N SER A 38 -6.08 -32.41 3.97
CA SER A 38 -6.07 -31.71 5.26
C SER A 38 -4.84 -30.80 5.39
N GLY A 39 -3.65 -31.29 5.02
CA GLY A 39 -2.42 -30.50 5.05
C GLY A 39 -2.47 -29.30 4.10
N TYR A 40 -2.99 -29.50 2.89
CA TYR A 40 -3.19 -28.41 1.93
C TYR A 40 -4.16 -27.33 2.45
N LEU A 41 -5.29 -27.76 3.03
CA LEU A 41 -6.27 -26.85 3.61
C LEU A 41 -5.70 -26.09 4.81
N GLN A 42 -4.89 -26.73 5.64
CA GLN A 42 -4.20 -26.08 6.76
C GLN A 42 -3.23 -24.99 6.28
N GLN A 43 -2.36 -25.31 5.31
CA GLN A 43 -1.42 -24.33 4.76
C GLN A 43 -2.15 -23.14 4.12
N ARG A 44 -3.25 -23.39 3.40
CA ARG A 44 -4.08 -22.32 2.85
C ARG A 44 -4.76 -21.50 3.94
N ALA A 45 -5.33 -22.14 4.96
CA ALA A 45 -5.99 -21.45 6.07
C ALA A 45 -5.01 -20.55 6.82
N GLU A 46 -3.78 -21.01 7.07
CA GLU A 46 -2.73 -20.20 7.69
C GLU A 46 -2.29 -19.03 6.80
N ALA A 47 -2.07 -19.27 5.51
CA ALA A 47 -1.68 -18.21 4.58
C ALA A 47 -2.77 -17.13 4.48
N THR A 48 -4.04 -17.52 4.34
CA THR A 48 -5.17 -16.59 4.34
C THR A 48 -5.32 -15.89 5.70
N GLY A 49 -5.12 -16.59 6.82
CA GLY A 49 -5.13 -15.98 8.15
C GLY A 49 -4.06 -14.89 8.31
N ARG A 50 -2.83 -15.15 7.85
CA ARG A 50 -1.75 -14.14 7.84
C ARG A 50 -2.06 -12.97 6.92
N GLN A 51 -2.50 -13.24 5.68
CA GLN A 51 -2.82 -12.20 4.71
C GLN A 51 -3.97 -11.30 5.16
N THR A 52 -5.03 -11.88 5.73
CA THR A 52 -6.17 -11.11 6.25
C THR A 52 -5.78 -10.28 7.47
N THR A 53 -4.95 -10.83 8.37
CA THR A 53 -4.42 -10.07 9.51
C THR A 53 -3.57 -8.89 9.02
N LYS A 54 -2.69 -9.12 8.04
CA LYS A 54 -1.86 -8.09 7.39
C LYS A 54 -2.72 -6.99 6.75
N GLU A 55 -3.78 -7.38 6.06
CA GLU A 55 -4.70 -6.45 5.38
C GLU A 55 -5.50 -5.56 6.36
N VAL A 56 -5.87 -6.07 7.53
CA VAL A 56 -6.65 -5.27 8.50
C VAL A 56 -5.79 -4.52 9.51
N ALA A 57 -4.60 -5.03 9.83
CA ALA A 57 -3.69 -4.41 10.79
C ALA A 57 -2.85 -3.30 10.16
N SER A 58 -2.52 -3.44 8.87
CA SER A 58 -1.70 -2.45 8.17
C SER A 58 -2.55 -1.29 7.67
N GLY A 59 -1.96 -0.11 7.60
CA GLY A 59 -2.61 1.04 6.99
C GLY A 59 -1.79 2.31 7.12
N LEU A 60 -2.15 3.30 6.32
CA LEU A 60 -1.54 4.62 6.32
C LEU A 60 -2.53 5.64 6.89
N LYS A 61 -2.02 6.57 7.70
CA LYS A 61 -2.77 7.75 8.15
C LYS A 61 -2.14 9.02 7.58
N ILE A 62 -3.01 9.93 7.16
CA ILE A 62 -2.61 11.28 6.75
C ILE A 62 -2.73 12.18 7.98
N ASP A 63 -1.60 12.64 8.50
CA ASP A 63 -1.55 13.47 9.71
C ASP A 63 -1.88 14.92 9.40
N SER A 64 -1.18 15.52 8.43
CA SER A 64 -1.35 16.93 8.03
C SER A 64 -1.25 17.09 6.51
N VAL A 65 -1.85 18.16 6.01
CA VAL A 65 -1.76 18.54 4.59
C VAL A 65 -1.38 20.00 4.50
N ILE A 66 -0.25 20.29 3.88
CA ILE A 66 0.30 21.64 3.76
C ILE A 66 0.36 22.01 2.28
N GLY A 67 -0.18 23.18 1.93
CA GLY A 67 -0.13 23.75 0.60
C GLY A 67 0.85 24.92 0.52
N TYR A 68 1.60 25.00 -0.58
CA TYR A 68 2.41 26.17 -0.92
C TYR A 68 1.72 27.00 -1.99
N VAL A 69 1.57 28.30 -1.72
CA VAL A 69 0.94 29.27 -2.60
C VAL A 69 2.01 30.02 -3.38
N ASP A 70 1.90 30.00 -4.70
CA ASP A 70 2.74 30.81 -5.56
C ASP A 70 2.27 32.27 -5.55
N GLY A 71 3.16 33.20 -5.21
CA GLY A 71 2.88 34.63 -5.14
C GLY A 71 2.48 35.27 -6.48
N THR A 72 2.83 34.63 -7.61
CA THR A 72 2.52 35.16 -8.95
C THR A 72 1.08 34.83 -9.37
N THR A 73 0.66 33.59 -9.16
CA THR A 73 -0.64 33.07 -9.60
C THR A 73 -1.69 33.06 -8.49
N LYS A 74 -1.29 33.29 -7.23
CA LYS A 74 -2.13 33.22 -6.02
C LYS A 74 -2.95 31.92 -5.96
N ASN A 75 -2.33 30.81 -6.36
CA ASN A 75 -2.90 29.47 -6.32
C ASN A 75 -1.94 28.53 -5.59
N ILE A 76 -2.48 27.43 -5.05
CA ILE A 76 -1.65 26.37 -4.46
C ILE A 76 -0.96 25.61 -5.59
N SER A 77 0.36 25.71 -5.65
CA SER A 77 1.19 25.10 -6.70
C SER A 77 1.84 23.78 -6.26
N MET A 78 2.08 23.63 -4.95
CA MET A 78 2.68 22.43 -4.35
C MET A 78 1.89 22.02 -3.12
N ILE A 79 1.81 20.71 -2.88
CA ILE A 79 1.15 20.12 -1.72
C ILE A 79 2.11 19.11 -1.10
N ALA A 80 2.35 19.26 0.19
CA ALA A 80 3.07 18.33 1.04
C ALA A 80 2.04 17.60 1.92
N ILE A 81 1.97 16.28 1.81
CA ILE A 81 1.04 15.45 2.58
C ILE A 81 1.86 14.63 3.56
N GLN A 82 1.73 14.90 4.85
CA GLN A 82 2.42 14.14 5.88
C GLN A 82 1.68 12.82 6.13
N VAL A 83 2.40 11.72 6.02
CA VAL A 83 1.89 10.36 6.19
C VAL A 83 2.75 9.63 7.20
N SER A 84 2.09 8.88 8.07
CA SER A 84 2.71 7.90 8.95
C SER A 84 1.92 6.59 8.90
N PRO A 85 2.53 5.45 9.25
CA PRO A 85 1.79 4.20 9.33
C PRO A 85 0.93 4.14 10.59
N ASN A 86 -0.11 3.32 10.55
CA ASN A 86 -0.90 3.02 11.74
C ASN A 86 -0.09 2.21 12.75
N ALA A 87 -0.41 2.37 14.03
CA ALA A 87 0.21 1.58 15.08
C ALA A 87 -0.09 0.08 14.88
N GLY A 88 0.95 -0.75 14.90
CA GLY A 88 0.83 -2.19 14.62
C GLY A 88 0.76 -2.55 13.14
N SER A 89 0.98 -1.59 12.23
CA SER A 89 1.14 -1.87 10.80
C SER A 89 2.40 -2.69 10.56
N GLU A 90 2.32 -3.62 9.61
CA GLU A 90 3.53 -4.16 8.99
C GLU A 90 4.21 -3.08 8.13
N PRO A 91 5.50 -3.21 7.81
CA PRO A 91 6.19 -2.28 6.93
C PRO A 91 5.49 -2.18 5.57
N ILE A 92 5.20 -0.95 5.14
CA ILE A 92 4.48 -0.66 3.89
C ILE A 92 5.46 -0.12 2.85
N ASP A 93 5.54 -0.75 1.68
CA ASP A 93 6.33 -0.23 0.56
C ASP A 93 5.59 0.91 -0.15
N LEU A 94 6.20 2.10 -0.15
CA LEU A 94 5.67 3.29 -0.80
C LEU A 94 5.92 3.29 -2.32
N SER A 95 6.77 2.41 -2.84
CA SER A 95 7.02 2.28 -4.28
C SER A 95 5.77 1.82 -5.04
N GLN A 96 4.98 0.94 -4.44
CA GLN A 96 3.74 0.42 -5.01
C GLN A 96 2.53 1.28 -4.68
N ALA A 97 2.61 2.10 -3.62
CA ALA A 97 1.54 2.97 -3.21
C ALA A 97 1.08 3.91 -4.34
N LYS A 98 -0.23 4.16 -4.36
CA LYS A 98 -0.87 5.10 -5.30
C LYS A 98 -1.46 6.24 -4.52
N LEU A 99 -1.19 7.45 -4.99
CA LEU A 99 -1.77 8.66 -4.44
C LEU A 99 -2.84 9.16 -5.41
N ILE A 100 -4.06 9.27 -4.92
CA ILE A 100 -5.21 9.71 -5.68
C ILE A 100 -5.60 11.08 -5.14
N ILE A 101 -5.67 12.07 -6.04
CA ILE A 101 -6.05 13.44 -5.69
C ILE A 101 -7.13 13.93 -6.65
N ASN A 102 -8.16 14.57 -6.10
CA ASN A 102 -9.31 15.05 -6.85
C ASN A 102 -9.68 16.46 -6.42
N ASN A 103 -9.87 17.35 -7.39
CA ASN A 103 -10.26 18.76 -7.22
C ASN A 103 -11.70 19.01 -7.71
N GLY A 104 -12.57 18.00 -7.65
CA GLY A 104 -13.96 18.02 -8.11
C GLY A 104 -14.14 17.99 -9.64
N THR A 105 -13.17 18.48 -10.41
CA THR A 105 -13.19 18.53 -11.88
C THR A 105 -12.26 17.52 -12.55
N LYS A 106 -11.14 17.21 -11.92
CA LYS A 106 -10.13 16.26 -12.39
C LYS A 106 -9.71 15.35 -11.25
N LEU A 107 -9.73 14.04 -11.54
CA LEU A 107 -9.12 12.99 -10.71
C LEU A 107 -7.75 12.67 -11.29
N ALA A 108 -6.70 12.72 -10.47
CA ALA A 108 -5.36 12.30 -10.84
C ALA A 108 -4.90 11.15 -9.95
N VAL A 109 -4.28 10.16 -10.57
CA VAL A 109 -3.63 9.04 -9.89
C VAL A 109 -2.13 9.16 -10.13
N LEU A 110 -1.38 9.28 -9.05
CA LEU A 110 0.06 9.48 -9.04
C LEU A 110 0.77 8.22 -8.59
N LYS A 111 1.88 7.91 -9.24
CA LYS A 111 2.81 6.83 -8.87
C LYS A 111 4.07 7.41 -8.23
N TYR A 112 4.84 6.57 -7.55
CA TYR A 112 6.12 7.00 -7.02
C TYR A 112 7.09 7.38 -8.16
N GLY A 113 7.69 8.57 -8.07
CA GLY A 113 8.58 9.14 -9.08
C GLY A 113 10.02 8.62 -9.05
N GLY A 114 10.39 7.81 -8.06
CA GLY A 114 11.75 7.29 -7.89
C GLY A 114 12.74 8.30 -7.28
N THR A 115 12.26 9.48 -6.87
CA THR A 115 13.06 10.49 -6.17
C THR A 115 12.66 10.54 -4.71
N LEU A 116 13.62 10.27 -3.84
CA LEU A 116 13.52 10.35 -2.39
C LEU A 116 14.62 11.26 -1.86
N VAL A 117 14.26 12.14 -0.94
CA VAL A 117 15.21 13.04 -0.27
C VAL A 117 14.95 13.04 1.23
N SER A 118 16.01 12.90 2.04
CA SER A 118 15.93 13.09 3.48
C SER A 118 16.10 14.56 3.86
N ILE A 119 15.36 14.99 4.88
CA ILE A 119 15.59 16.29 5.52
C ILE A 119 16.81 16.13 6.42
N ASP A 120 17.99 16.36 5.86
CA ASP A 120 19.24 16.48 6.59
C ASP A 120 19.81 17.89 6.40
N ASP A 121 20.58 18.39 7.38
CA ASP A 121 21.24 19.71 7.29
C ASP A 121 22.16 19.84 6.05
N THR A 122 22.52 18.71 5.42
CA THR A 122 23.38 18.66 4.23
C THR A 122 22.60 18.82 2.92
N THR A 123 21.30 18.53 2.88
CA THR A 123 20.46 18.63 1.66
C THR A 123 19.84 20.02 1.48
N GLY A 124 19.98 20.92 2.46
CA GLY A 124 19.52 22.31 2.36
C GLY A 124 17.99 22.50 2.41
N LEU A 125 17.23 21.42 2.68
CA LEU A 125 15.77 21.45 2.83
C LEU A 125 15.31 21.88 4.22
N ASN A 126 16.20 21.94 5.22
CA ASN A 126 15.88 22.42 6.56
C ASN A 126 15.44 23.90 6.49
N GLY A 127 14.14 24.14 6.72
CA GLY A 127 13.50 25.46 6.57
C GLY A 127 13.09 25.85 5.14
N LYS A 128 13.31 25.00 4.13
CA LYS A 128 12.99 25.27 2.70
C LYS A 128 12.33 24.07 2.00
N ILE A 129 11.36 23.44 2.66
CA ILE A 129 10.68 22.24 2.15
C ILE A 129 10.06 22.46 0.76
N PHE A 130 9.64 23.69 0.41
CA PHE A 130 9.00 24.02 -0.87
C PHE A 130 9.94 24.67 -1.91
N ASP A 131 11.25 24.44 -1.83
CA ASP A 131 12.18 24.94 -2.86
C ASP A 131 12.02 24.17 -4.19
N SER A 132 11.50 24.87 -5.21
CA SER A 132 11.28 24.30 -6.55
C SER A 132 12.55 23.81 -7.27
N THR A 133 13.73 24.25 -6.83
CA THR A 133 15.02 23.90 -7.44
C THR A 133 15.62 22.62 -6.88
N GLN A 134 15.11 22.15 -5.74
CA GLN A 134 15.58 20.95 -5.06
C GLN A 134 14.70 19.75 -5.38
N ASP A 135 15.28 18.58 -5.22
CA ASP A 135 14.54 17.33 -5.27
C ASP A 135 13.67 17.20 -3.99
N PRO A 136 12.46 16.60 -4.09
CA PRO A 136 11.87 15.97 -5.27
C PRO A 136 11.09 16.94 -6.20
N TRP A 137 10.98 18.23 -5.88
CA TRP A 137 10.13 19.18 -6.64
C TRP A 137 10.60 19.44 -8.08
N SER A 138 11.90 19.29 -8.33
CA SER A 138 12.53 19.49 -9.64
C SER A 138 12.21 18.34 -10.62
N THR A 139 12.10 17.10 -10.12
CA THR A 139 11.95 15.88 -10.94
C THR A 139 10.50 15.41 -11.08
N ILE A 140 9.61 15.78 -10.14
CA ILE A 140 8.23 15.34 -10.16
C ILE A 140 7.39 16.06 -11.21
N GLY A 141 6.55 15.29 -11.91
CA GLY A 141 5.64 15.75 -12.95
C GLY A 141 4.17 15.50 -12.61
N ALA A 142 3.30 15.60 -13.61
CA ALA A 142 1.84 15.52 -13.47
C ALA A 142 1.30 14.15 -12.99
N SER A 143 2.10 13.09 -13.10
CA SER A 143 1.70 11.70 -12.80
C SER A 143 2.54 11.05 -11.72
N ASN A 144 3.48 11.79 -11.11
CA ASN A 144 4.42 11.25 -10.14
C ASN A 144 4.36 12.04 -8.83
N PHE A 145 4.47 11.36 -7.70
CA PHE A 145 4.73 11.98 -6.40
C PHE A 145 6.18 11.71 -5.96
N GLY A 146 6.73 12.64 -5.18
CA GLY A 146 8.03 12.52 -4.54
C GLY A 146 7.88 12.14 -3.07
N ILE A 147 8.95 11.60 -2.47
CA ILE A 147 8.99 11.29 -1.05
C ILE A 147 10.06 12.17 -0.39
N ILE A 148 9.67 12.84 0.69
CA ILE A 148 10.55 13.59 1.56
C ILE A 148 10.53 12.90 2.92
N VAL A 149 11.67 12.42 3.39
CA VAL A 149 11.79 11.71 4.67
C VAL A 149 12.00 12.75 5.78
N VAL A 150 11.12 12.75 6.78
CA VAL A 150 11.19 13.66 7.94
C VAL A 150 11.86 12.97 9.11
N GLN A 151 11.47 11.73 9.37
CA GLN A 151 12.00 10.92 10.45
C GLN A 151 12.14 9.48 9.96
N ASP A 152 13.36 8.97 10.08
CA ASP A 152 13.76 7.59 9.78
C ASP A 152 14.97 7.27 10.68
N GLU A 153 14.81 6.31 11.59
CA GLU A 153 15.87 5.92 12.54
C GLU A 153 16.65 4.68 12.07
N ASP A 154 16.03 3.77 11.32
CA ASP A 154 16.63 2.50 10.90
C ASP A 154 17.07 2.48 9.43
N GLY A 155 16.83 3.56 8.69
CA GLY A 155 17.22 3.73 7.30
C GLY A 155 16.31 2.97 6.32
N SER A 156 15.09 2.59 6.73
CA SER A 156 14.18 1.79 5.90
C SER A 156 13.61 2.56 4.70
N LEU A 157 13.71 3.90 4.70
CA LEU A 157 13.27 4.76 3.62
C LEU A 157 14.41 5.09 2.66
N SER A 158 15.17 4.09 2.24
CA SER A 158 16.32 4.24 1.34
C SER A 158 16.22 3.38 0.07
N GLY A 159 16.91 3.80 -1.00
CA GLY A 159 16.99 3.05 -2.26
C GLY A 159 15.75 3.13 -3.14
N SER A 160 15.51 2.07 -3.94
CA SER A 160 14.42 2.02 -4.93
C SER A 160 13.07 1.56 -4.36
N SER A 161 13.07 1.01 -3.15
CA SER A 161 11.89 0.43 -2.48
C SER A 161 11.77 1.02 -1.07
N PRO A 162 11.34 2.28 -0.93
CA PRO A 162 11.21 2.93 0.37
C PRO A 162 10.10 2.27 1.19
N THR A 163 10.48 1.64 2.30
CA THR A 163 9.55 0.97 3.21
C THR A 163 9.31 1.81 4.45
N LEU A 164 8.04 2.04 4.76
CA LEU A 164 7.57 2.81 5.91
C LEU A 164 7.29 1.88 7.09
N ASN A 165 8.00 2.06 8.21
CA ASN A 165 7.87 1.26 9.42
C ASN A 165 7.26 2.06 10.59
N ALA A 166 7.07 1.41 11.74
CA ALA A 166 6.55 2.04 12.93
C ALA A 166 7.52 3.08 13.53
N GLY A 167 7.14 4.35 13.46
CA GLY A 167 7.94 5.47 13.98
C GLY A 167 8.39 6.42 12.88
N ASP A 168 8.34 5.96 11.62
CA ASP A 168 8.69 6.79 10.48
C ASP A 168 7.63 7.83 10.15
N ILE A 169 8.11 8.98 9.69
CA ILE A 169 7.27 10.07 9.18
C ILE A 169 7.81 10.49 7.82
N VAL A 170 6.93 10.46 6.84
CA VAL A 170 7.24 10.91 5.48
C VAL A 170 6.28 11.98 5.02
N ILE A 171 6.76 12.83 4.13
CA ILE A 171 5.96 13.80 3.40
C ILE A 171 5.91 13.35 1.95
N LEU A 172 4.71 13.16 1.42
CA LEU A 172 4.47 12.94 0.01
C LEU A 172 4.35 14.31 -0.68
N ALA A 173 5.28 14.58 -1.58
CA ALA A 173 5.36 15.82 -2.34
C ALA A 173 4.59 15.68 -3.67
N VAL A 174 3.60 16.55 -3.87
CA VAL A 174 2.75 16.57 -5.07
C VAL A 174 2.74 17.97 -5.68
N LYS A 175 3.17 18.08 -6.94
CA LYS A 175 3.14 19.34 -7.68
C LYS A 175 1.75 19.58 -8.28
N ALA A 176 0.90 20.24 -7.51
CA ALA A 176 -0.47 20.55 -7.89
C ALA A 176 -0.57 21.33 -9.20
N ASP A 177 0.40 22.22 -9.49
CA ASP A 177 0.47 22.89 -10.79
C ASP A 177 0.65 21.90 -11.95
N ALA A 178 1.56 20.94 -11.86
CA ALA A 178 1.73 19.97 -12.94
C ALA A 178 0.51 19.04 -13.09
N VAL A 179 -0.12 18.67 -11.97
CA VAL A 179 -1.27 17.75 -11.94
C VAL A 179 -2.55 18.42 -12.47
N PHE A 180 -2.80 19.66 -12.09
CA PHE A 180 -4.05 20.38 -12.38
C PHE A 180 -3.90 21.55 -13.37
N GLY A 181 -2.68 21.97 -13.70
CA GLY A 181 -2.35 23.15 -14.51
C GLY A 181 -2.54 23.01 -16.01
N ASN A 182 -3.48 22.18 -16.46
CA ASN A 182 -3.94 22.22 -17.84
C ASN A 182 -5.47 22.21 -17.88
N SER A 183 -6.06 23.33 -17.45
CA SER A 183 -7.41 23.68 -17.87
C SER A 183 -7.27 24.51 -19.15
N ALA A 184 -7.77 23.99 -20.26
CA ALA A 184 -7.78 24.60 -21.60
C ALA A 184 -8.51 25.97 -21.69
N ASN A 185 -8.88 26.57 -20.55
CA ASN A 185 -9.70 27.76 -20.43
C ASN A 185 -9.06 28.78 -19.46
N GLY A 186 -7.77 29.10 -19.63
CA GLY A 186 -7.13 30.26 -18.99
C GLY A 186 -7.17 30.32 -17.45
N GLY A 187 -7.54 29.22 -16.77
CA GLY A 187 -7.52 29.11 -15.32
C GLY A 187 -6.09 28.86 -14.87
N GLY A 188 -5.58 29.73 -14.00
CA GLY A 188 -4.20 29.70 -13.54
C GLY A 188 -3.74 28.32 -13.07
N LYS A 189 -2.45 28.08 -13.31
CA LYS A 189 -1.63 27.00 -12.75
C LYS A 189 -1.97 26.74 -11.27
N GLY A 190 -2.32 25.51 -10.90
CA GLY A 190 -2.57 25.08 -9.51
C GLY A 190 -4.04 25.07 -9.05
N ILE A 191 -4.23 25.07 -7.73
CA ILE A 191 -5.56 24.96 -7.09
C ILE A 191 -6.01 26.32 -6.57
N GLY A 192 -7.19 26.76 -7.03
CA GLY A 192 -7.82 28.03 -6.63
C GLY A 192 -8.40 28.02 -5.21
N THR A 193 -8.82 29.19 -4.73
CA THR A 193 -9.48 29.34 -3.43
C THR A 193 -10.88 28.71 -3.42
N ARG A 194 -11.36 28.26 -2.25
CA ARG A 194 -12.70 27.67 -2.05
C ARG A 194 -12.97 26.40 -2.85
N THR A 195 -11.92 25.65 -3.18
CA THR A 195 -12.03 24.37 -3.88
C THR A 195 -11.95 23.23 -2.88
N GLU A 196 -12.82 22.24 -3.06
CA GLU A 196 -12.74 20.99 -2.32
C GLU A 196 -11.69 20.07 -2.96
N ILE A 197 -10.77 19.58 -2.14
CA ILE A 197 -9.76 18.61 -2.53
C ILE A 197 -9.95 17.35 -1.70
N THR A 198 -10.00 16.20 -2.37
CA THR A 198 -9.94 14.90 -1.71
C THR A 198 -8.62 14.23 -2.07
N ILE A 199 -7.97 13.70 -1.05
CA ILE A 199 -6.66 13.06 -1.11
C ILE A 199 -6.82 11.67 -0.50
N GLU A 200 -6.45 10.66 -1.26
CA GLU A 200 -6.42 9.26 -0.81
C GLU A 200 -5.05 8.67 -1.13
N VAL A 201 -4.41 8.10 -0.11
CA VAL A 201 -3.14 7.38 -0.25
C VAL A 201 -3.41 5.91 -0.02
N ARG A 202 -3.26 5.11 -1.08
CA ARG A 202 -3.56 3.68 -1.04
C ARG A 202 -2.27 2.87 -1.09
N PRO A 203 -1.94 2.11 -0.03
CA PRO A 203 -0.85 1.14 -0.04
C PRO A 203 -1.21 -0.12 -0.85
N GLU A 204 -0.26 -1.03 -1.04
CA GLU A 204 -0.50 -2.34 -1.71
C GLU A 204 -1.46 -3.23 -0.92
N PHE A 205 -1.34 -3.20 0.41
CA PHE A 205 -2.19 -3.89 1.37
C PHE A 205 -2.41 -2.94 2.56
N GLY A 206 -3.53 -3.11 3.25
CA GLY A 206 -3.87 -2.27 4.38
C GLY A 206 -4.87 -1.15 4.07
N ALA A 207 -5.31 -0.48 5.14
CA ALA A 207 -6.27 0.60 5.04
C ALA A 207 -5.66 1.84 4.33
N PRO A 208 -6.39 2.45 3.37
CA PRO A 208 -5.95 3.69 2.73
C PRO A 208 -6.06 4.87 3.69
N GLY A 209 -5.11 5.80 3.59
CA GLY A 209 -5.19 7.09 4.25
C GLY A 209 -6.09 8.03 3.46
N TYR A 210 -7.05 8.67 4.12
CA TYR A 210 -7.99 9.60 3.49
C TYR A 210 -7.96 10.97 4.17
N ALA A 211 -7.95 12.03 3.35
CA ALA A 211 -8.09 13.40 3.79
C ALA A 211 -8.98 14.18 2.81
N LYS A 212 -9.91 14.95 3.36
CA LYS A 212 -10.74 15.90 2.60
C LYS A 212 -10.51 17.28 3.17
N VAL A 213 -10.07 18.19 2.32
CA VAL A 213 -9.72 19.57 2.69
C VAL A 213 -10.40 20.56 1.77
N ILE A 214 -10.67 21.75 2.27
CA ILE A 214 -11.25 22.84 1.48
C ILE A 214 -10.29 24.01 1.57
N THR A 215 -9.87 24.54 0.43
CA THR A 215 -8.96 25.68 0.41
C THR A 215 -9.66 26.95 0.93
N PRO A 216 -8.98 27.80 1.71
CA PRO A 216 -9.57 29.02 2.27
C PRO A 216 -10.05 30.01 1.19
N PRO A 217 -10.92 30.96 1.56
CA PRO A 217 -11.48 31.94 0.62
C PRO A 217 -10.46 32.97 0.12
N SER A 218 -9.33 33.13 0.79
CA SER A 218 -8.19 33.92 0.37
C SER A 218 -6.92 33.32 0.94
N TYR A 219 -5.85 33.32 0.16
CA TYR A 219 -4.54 32.84 0.58
C TYR A 219 -3.68 33.93 1.25
N GLY A 220 -4.15 35.18 1.28
CA GLY A 220 -3.44 36.27 1.96
C GLY A 220 -2.04 36.53 1.37
N THR A 221 -1.09 36.84 2.25
CA THR A 221 0.35 37.03 1.95
C THR A 221 1.21 35.82 2.31
N ASP A 222 0.62 34.84 2.99
CA ASP A 222 1.35 33.68 3.49
C ASP A 222 1.55 32.68 2.34
N THR A 223 2.80 32.24 2.17
CA THR A 223 3.18 31.31 1.10
C THR A 223 2.97 29.86 1.51
N ILE A 224 2.80 29.57 2.80
CA ILE A 224 2.59 28.22 3.35
C ILE A 224 1.28 28.22 4.12
N ILE A 225 0.38 27.30 3.76
CA ILE A 225 -0.96 27.21 4.33
C ILE A 225 -1.22 25.77 4.77
N GLU A 226 -1.61 25.61 6.02
CA GLU A 226 -2.12 24.34 6.55
C GLU A 226 -3.57 24.15 6.11
N LEU A 227 -3.86 22.99 5.51
CA LEU A 227 -5.17 22.63 4.97
C LEU A 227 -5.89 21.59 5.83
N LYS A 228 -5.15 20.83 6.63
CA LYS A 228 -5.63 19.83 7.59
C LYS A 228 -4.72 19.82 8.80
#